data_AF-A0A2K0VX65-F1
#
_entry.id   AF-A0A2K0VX65-F1
#
_cell.length_a   1.000
_cell.length_b   1.000
_cell.length_c   1.000
_cell.angle_alpha   90.00
_cell.angle_beta   90.00
_cell.angle_gamma   90.00
#
_symmetry.space_group_name_H-M   'P 1'
#
loop_
_entity.id
_entity.type
_entity.pdbx_description
1 polymer ?
#
loop_
_entity_poly.entity_id
_entity_poly.type
_entity_poly.pdbx_seq_one_letter_code
_entity_poly.pdbx_strand_id
1 'polypeptide(L)'
;MNAELPPVASCLNTENRRIQRALLEVISIRLATSHESIVDYFSKSLLSHTHSAKFVNDCITSSLEEIESMGFVTSNSLSMFTATQLGRAIVASAIDPDDGVFVHSELSRALQAFVMDGEMHVLYTFTPVQEFGVMVNWQVFRNEMEGLDESGLRVLRLLGIKPTTILKLAQGATLRETTPEEKQVARVHRRFYLALQLRDLCNEIPIHIVARKYDVPRGMVQNLSQTCQGFAAGMIKFCEQMSWGVMAAALEHFSDRLVAGARADLLALAKIPFIKSRTA
;
A
#
# COMPACT_ATOMS: atom_id res chain seq x y z
N MET A 1 32.33 -18.84 -23.39
CA MET A 1 31.68 -17.52 -23.61
C MET A 1 31.44 -16.92 -22.24
N ASN A 2 32.29 -16.00 -21.80
CA ASN A 2 32.00 -15.21 -20.60
C ASN A 2 31.20 -14.01 -21.08
N ALA A 3 29.89 -14.01 -20.84
CA ALA A 3 29.08 -12.83 -21.10
C ALA A 3 29.54 -11.71 -20.16
N GLU A 4 29.88 -10.55 -20.70
CA GLU A 4 30.17 -9.37 -19.89
C GLU A 4 28.91 -8.97 -19.12
N LEU A 5 29.07 -8.70 -17.82
CA LEU A 5 27.97 -8.23 -16.99
C LEU A 5 27.61 -6.79 -17.40
N PRO A 6 26.30 -6.44 -17.44
CA PRO A 6 25.89 -5.09 -17.77
C PRO A 6 26.40 -4.10 -16.71
N PRO A 7 26.76 -2.87 -17.12
CA PRO A 7 27.22 -1.84 -16.18
C PRO A 7 26.09 -1.45 -15.23
N VAL A 8 26.47 -1.11 -13.98
CA VAL A 8 25.54 -0.60 -12.98
C VAL A 8 25.04 0.78 -13.42
N ALA A 9 23.71 0.94 -13.47
CA ALA A 9 23.06 2.20 -13.81
C ALA A 9 22.34 2.81 -12.60
N SER A 10 22.17 4.13 -12.61
CA SER A 10 21.38 4.83 -11.58
C SER A 10 19.90 4.41 -11.65
N CYS A 11 19.32 4.08 -10.50
CA CYS A 11 17.87 3.84 -10.36
C CYS A 11 17.08 5.10 -9.99
N LEU A 12 17.75 6.25 -9.79
CA LEU A 12 17.09 7.54 -9.64
C LEU A 12 16.60 7.99 -11.03
N ASN A 13 15.42 7.53 -11.41
CA ASN A 13 14.75 7.91 -12.65
C ASN A 13 13.37 8.51 -12.37
N THR A 14 12.84 9.21 -13.38
CA THR A 14 11.51 9.82 -13.36
C THR A 14 10.40 8.83 -13.70
N GLU A 15 10.69 7.79 -14.49
CA GLU A 15 9.70 6.80 -14.98
C GLU A 15 8.96 6.07 -13.85
N ASN A 16 9.69 5.63 -12.81
CA ASN A 16 9.12 4.96 -11.65
C ASN A 16 9.05 5.88 -10.42
N ARG A 17 9.02 7.19 -10.66
CA ARG A 17 8.94 8.25 -9.65
C ARG A 17 9.97 8.16 -8.52
N ARG A 18 11.15 7.59 -8.78
CA ARG A 18 12.18 7.36 -7.76
C ARG A 18 12.85 8.66 -7.33
N ILE A 19 13.01 9.61 -8.26
CA ILE A 19 13.50 10.96 -7.94
C ILE A 19 12.49 11.72 -7.08
N GLN A 20 11.20 11.63 -7.41
CA GLN A 20 10.09 12.26 -6.70
C GLN A 20 10.02 11.75 -5.25
N ARG A 21 10.18 10.44 -5.04
CA ARG A 21 10.29 9.85 -3.70
C ARG A 21 11.49 10.39 -2.94
N ALA A 22 12.68 10.38 -3.55
CA ALA A 22 13.89 10.88 -2.90
C ALA A 22 13.79 12.39 -2.57
N LEU A 23 13.23 13.20 -3.46
CA LEU A 23 12.95 14.62 -3.22
C LEU A 23 12.01 14.81 -2.04
N LEU A 24 10.89 14.08 -2.03
CA LEU A 24 9.91 14.18 -0.97
C LEU A 24 10.50 13.77 0.39
N GLU A 25 11.31 12.71 0.43
CA GLU A 25 12.01 12.27 1.65
C GLU A 25 12.95 13.37 2.18
N VAL A 26 13.83 13.90 1.32
CA VAL A 26 14.83 14.92 1.66
C VAL A 26 14.17 16.23 2.14
N ILE A 27 13.08 16.65 1.48
CA ILE A 27 12.32 17.84 1.86
C ILE A 27 11.56 17.61 3.18
N SER A 28 10.97 16.42 3.36
CA SER A 28 10.20 16.09 4.57
C SER A 28 11.04 16.06 5.84
N ILE A 29 12.28 15.56 5.75
CA ILE A 29 13.25 15.58 6.86
C ILE A 29 13.99 16.92 7.00
N ARG A 30 13.71 17.90 6.13
CA ARG A 30 14.34 19.23 6.06
C ARG A 30 15.86 19.19 5.84
N LEU A 31 16.35 18.17 5.13
CA LEU A 31 17.77 18.06 4.78
C LEU A 31 18.15 19.02 3.64
N ALA A 32 17.27 19.16 2.64
CA ALA A 32 17.38 20.16 1.59
C ALA A 32 16.01 20.77 1.31
N THR A 33 15.92 22.09 1.31
CA THR A 33 14.65 22.82 1.21
C THR A 33 14.68 23.95 0.19
N SER A 34 15.84 24.34 -0.33
CA SER A 34 15.94 25.27 -1.48
C SER A 34 16.36 24.51 -2.72
N HIS A 35 16.04 25.05 -3.91
CA HIS A 35 16.49 24.48 -5.17
C HIS A 35 18.01 24.25 -5.21
N GLU A 36 18.80 25.21 -4.71
CA GLU A 36 20.26 25.10 -4.62
C GLU A 36 20.70 23.92 -3.73
N SER A 37 20.14 23.80 -2.52
CA SER A 37 20.47 22.71 -1.60
C SER A 37 20.05 21.33 -2.15
N ILE A 38 18.95 21.28 -2.91
CA ILE A 38 18.47 20.06 -3.56
C ILE A 38 19.43 19.65 -4.68
N VAL A 39 19.84 20.59 -5.54
CA VAL A 39 20.82 20.32 -6.59
C VAL A 39 22.16 19.88 -5.99
N ASP A 40 22.63 20.53 -4.92
CA ASP A 40 23.85 20.09 -4.20
C ASP A 40 23.70 18.66 -3.66
N TYR A 41 22.56 18.32 -3.07
CA TYR A 41 22.30 16.96 -2.58
C TYR A 41 22.37 15.92 -3.71
N PHE A 42 21.66 16.15 -4.82
CA PHE A 42 21.62 15.21 -5.94
C PHE A 42 22.92 15.20 -6.79
N SER A 43 23.75 16.24 -6.71
CA SER A 43 25.07 16.27 -7.36
C SER A 43 26.01 15.17 -6.88
N LYS A 44 25.76 14.64 -5.67
CA LYS A 44 26.53 13.56 -5.02
C LYS A 44 25.98 12.16 -5.35
N SER A 45 24.97 12.06 -6.22
CA SER A 45 24.32 10.80 -6.58
C SER A 45 24.97 10.14 -7.80
N LEU A 46 24.79 8.82 -7.95
CA LEU A 46 25.23 8.09 -9.15
C LEU A 46 24.59 8.63 -10.43
N LEU A 47 23.38 9.21 -10.35
CA LEU A 47 22.72 9.87 -11.48
C LEU A 47 23.59 11.02 -12.02
N SER A 48 24.11 11.86 -11.12
CA SER A 48 24.98 12.98 -11.49
C SER A 48 26.36 12.56 -11.99
N HIS A 49 26.83 11.37 -11.61
CA HIS A 49 28.09 10.82 -12.13
C HIS A 49 27.96 10.14 -13.49
N THR A 50 26.74 9.80 -13.92
CA THR A 50 26.47 9.06 -15.16
C THR A 50 25.80 9.91 -16.24
N HIS A 51 25.24 11.07 -15.88
CA HIS A 51 24.51 11.97 -16.78
C HIS A 51 25.04 13.40 -16.70
N SER A 52 24.69 14.24 -17.68
CA SER A 52 25.08 15.65 -17.67
C SER A 52 24.37 16.43 -16.55
N ALA A 53 25.04 17.46 -16.02
CA ALA A 53 24.45 18.34 -15.00
C ALA A 53 23.12 18.97 -15.45
N LYS A 54 23.01 19.31 -16.75
CA LYS A 54 21.78 19.82 -17.33
C LYS A 54 20.63 18.80 -17.23
N PHE A 55 20.89 17.55 -17.63
CA PHE A 55 19.89 16.48 -17.54
C PHE A 55 19.40 16.27 -16.11
N VAL A 56 20.32 16.23 -15.14
CA VAL A 56 19.95 16.06 -13.73
C VAL A 56 19.10 17.23 -13.23
N ASN A 57 19.48 18.47 -13.58
CA ASN A 57 18.72 19.64 -13.20
C ASN A 57 17.31 19.67 -13.80
N ASP A 58 17.18 19.28 -15.07
CA ASP A 58 15.90 19.16 -15.76
C ASP A 58 15.01 18.10 -15.06
N CYS A 59 15.58 16.94 -14.69
CA CYS A 59 14.88 15.90 -13.94
C CYS A 59 14.44 16.36 -12.54
N ILE A 60 15.29 17.10 -11.81
CA ILE A 60 14.94 17.64 -10.49
C ILE A 60 13.80 18.64 -10.62
N THR A 61 13.89 19.56 -11.58
CA THR A 61 12.89 20.61 -11.80
C THR A 61 11.54 20.00 -12.13
N SER A 62 11.48 19.09 -13.12
CA SER A 62 10.24 18.42 -13.50
C SER A 62 9.65 17.59 -12.36
N SER A 63 10.49 16.95 -11.56
CA SER A 63 10.05 16.13 -10.42
C SER A 63 9.53 16.99 -9.26
N LEU A 64 10.11 18.17 -9.04
CA LEU A 64 9.61 19.15 -8.06
C LEU A 64 8.23 19.69 -8.45
N GLU A 65 8.06 20.08 -9.70
CA GLU A 65 6.77 20.50 -10.25
C GLU A 65 5.71 19.40 -10.10
N GLU A 66 6.08 18.15 -10.35
CA GLU A 66 5.17 17.01 -10.22
C GLU A 66 4.73 16.78 -8.76
N ILE A 67 5.65 16.73 -7.79
CA ILE A 67 5.28 16.53 -6.38
C ILE A 67 4.54 17.73 -5.77
N GLU A 68 4.76 18.94 -6.28
CA GLU A 68 3.98 20.13 -5.93
C GLU A 68 2.56 20.04 -6.50
N SER A 69 2.41 19.61 -7.77
CA SER A 69 1.11 19.40 -8.41
C SER A 69 0.26 18.33 -7.71
N MET A 70 0.90 17.33 -7.10
CA MET A 70 0.24 16.30 -6.28
C MET A 70 -0.09 16.77 -4.86
N GLY A 71 0.34 17.97 -4.47
CA GLY A 71 0.11 18.52 -3.14
C GLY A 71 0.96 17.86 -2.05
N PHE A 72 2.10 17.26 -2.39
CA PHE A 72 3.02 16.67 -1.41
C PHE A 72 3.98 17.70 -0.81
N VAL A 73 4.28 18.75 -1.55
CA VAL A 73 5.17 19.85 -1.16
C VAL A 73 4.51 21.17 -1.54
N THR A 74 4.80 22.24 -0.79
CA THR A 74 4.51 23.62 -1.21
C THR A 74 5.79 24.46 -1.22
N SER A 75 5.86 25.40 -2.16
CA SER A 75 6.89 26.43 -2.19
C SER A 75 6.39 27.73 -1.52
N ASN A 76 7.27 28.41 -0.78
CA ASN A 76 6.98 29.72 -0.20
C ASN A 76 7.51 30.87 -1.08
N SER A 77 7.27 32.12 -0.68
CA SER A 77 7.72 33.32 -1.42
C SER A 77 9.24 33.43 -1.58
N LEU A 78 10.02 32.65 -0.83
CA LEU A 78 11.47 32.58 -0.89
C LEU A 78 11.96 31.35 -1.67
N SER A 79 11.08 30.69 -2.42
CA SER A 79 11.37 29.45 -3.16
C SER A 79 11.93 28.33 -2.26
N MET A 80 11.54 28.32 -0.99
CA MET A 80 11.81 27.21 -0.09
C MET A 80 10.64 26.24 -0.10
N PHE A 81 10.95 24.97 -0.27
CA PHE A 81 10.05 23.84 -0.28
C PHE A 81 9.79 23.33 1.14
N THR A 82 8.53 23.05 1.45
CA THR A 82 8.11 22.39 2.69
C THR A 82 7.14 21.28 2.38
N ALA A 83 7.35 20.09 2.93
CA ALA A 83 6.42 18.97 2.78
C ALA A 83 5.06 19.29 3.44
N THR A 84 3.97 19.03 2.72
CA THR A 84 2.61 19.15 3.25
C THR A 84 2.33 18.08 4.30
N GLN A 85 1.16 18.13 4.93
CA GLN A 85 0.76 17.06 5.85
C GLN A 85 0.70 15.70 5.14
N LEU A 86 0.14 15.67 3.92
CA LEU A 86 0.10 14.46 3.09
C LEU A 86 1.52 13.99 2.71
N GLY A 87 2.39 14.90 2.27
CA GLY A 87 3.78 14.56 1.94
C GLY A 87 4.54 13.94 3.11
N ARG A 88 4.40 14.52 4.31
CA ARG A 88 4.98 13.94 5.54
C ARG A 88 4.37 12.59 5.88
N ALA A 89 3.05 12.42 5.71
CA ALA A 89 2.38 11.15 5.96
C ALA A 89 2.90 10.03 5.05
N ILE A 90 3.07 10.30 3.75
CA ILE A 90 3.61 9.35 2.76
C ILE A 90 5.03 8.91 3.14
N VAL A 91 5.90 9.85 3.52
CA VAL A 91 7.27 9.54 3.93
C VAL A 91 7.30 8.74 5.23
N ALA A 92 6.54 9.15 6.24
CA ALA A 92 6.52 8.48 7.54
C ALA A 92 5.94 7.06 7.47
N SER A 93 5.04 6.80 6.52
CA SER A 93 4.45 5.48 6.29
C SER A 93 5.22 4.61 5.30
N ALA A 94 6.34 5.10 4.74
CA ALA A 94 7.13 4.42 3.72
C ALA A 94 6.32 3.98 2.49
N ILE A 95 5.27 4.74 2.13
CA ILE A 95 4.43 4.49 0.96
C ILE A 95 5.05 5.20 -0.25
N ASP A 96 4.99 4.56 -1.42
CA ASP A 96 5.43 5.20 -2.65
C ASP A 96 4.52 6.39 -3.01
N PRO A 97 5.06 7.52 -3.50
CA PRO A 97 4.24 8.71 -3.83
C PRO A 97 3.04 8.42 -4.74
N ASP A 98 3.20 7.48 -5.69
CA ASP A 98 2.13 6.99 -6.58
C ASP A 98 0.91 6.45 -5.83
N ASP A 99 1.16 5.69 -4.77
CA ASP A 99 0.11 5.05 -3.98
C ASP A 99 -0.39 5.97 -2.86
N GLY A 100 0.35 7.02 -2.51
CA GLY A 100 0.00 7.95 -1.44
C GLY A 100 -1.36 8.63 -1.64
N VAL A 101 -1.65 9.09 -2.86
CA VAL A 101 -2.95 9.71 -3.19
C VAL A 101 -4.10 8.71 -3.07
N PHE A 102 -3.87 7.47 -3.52
CA PHE A 102 -4.84 6.39 -3.41
C PHE A 102 -5.15 6.08 -1.94
N VAL A 103 -4.12 5.90 -1.10
CA VAL A 103 -4.27 5.62 0.33
C VAL A 103 -4.99 6.76 1.04
N HIS A 104 -4.60 8.01 0.75
CA HIS A 104 -5.27 9.17 1.30
C HIS A 104 -6.76 9.19 0.97
N SER A 105 -7.13 8.95 -0.29
CA SER A 105 -8.52 8.92 -0.75
C SER A 105 -9.31 7.80 -0.08
N GLU A 106 -8.77 6.59 -0.03
CA GLU A 106 -9.43 5.43 0.58
C GLU A 106 -9.67 5.64 2.08
N LEU A 107 -8.64 6.08 2.82
CA LEU A 107 -8.75 6.34 4.25
C LEU A 107 -9.66 7.53 4.56
N SER A 108 -9.62 8.59 3.73
CA SER A 108 -10.53 9.74 3.86
C SER A 108 -11.99 9.33 3.69
N ARG A 109 -12.29 8.42 2.74
CA ARG A 109 -13.63 7.84 2.59
C ARG A 109 -13.98 6.95 3.77
N ALA A 110 -13.03 6.14 4.22
CA ALA A 110 -13.21 5.22 5.34
C ALA A 110 -13.52 5.98 6.66
N LEU A 111 -12.98 7.18 6.85
CA LEU A 111 -13.33 8.06 7.98
C LEU A 111 -14.80 8.48 8.02
N GLN A 112 -15.46 8.57 6.86
CA GLN A 112 -16.89 8.93 6.78
C GLN A 112 -17.80 7.74 7.07
N ALA A 113 -17.35 6.53 6.74
CA ALA A 113 -18.08 5.29 6.98
C ALA A 113 -17.11 4.12 7.16
N PHE A 114 -16.82 3.78 8.42
CA PHE A 114 -15.99 2.64 8.78
C PHE A 114 -16.83 1.53 9.43
N VAL A 115 -16.87 0.35 8.80
CA VAL A 115 -17.53 -0.83 9.39
C VAL A 115 -16.65 -1.40 10.49
N MET A 116 -17.08 -1.25 11.75
CA MET A 116 -16.33 -1.68 12.95
C MET A 116 -16.87 -2.95 13.61
N ASP A 117 -18.07 -3.39 13.26
CA ASP A 117 -18.71 -4.60 13.79
C ASP A 117 -18.30 -5.88 13.04
N GLY A 118 -17.20 -5.81 12.29
CA GLY A 118 -16.53 -6.92 11.61
C GLY A 118 -15.08 -6.55 11.30
N GLU A 119 -14.29 -7.53 10.87
CA GLU A 119 -12.84 -7.33 10.63
C GLU A 119 -12.49 -7.01 9.17
N MET A 120 -13.41 -7.24 8.23
CA MET A 120 -13.10 -7.14 6.80
C MET A 120 -12.64 -5.76 6.36
N HIS A 121 -13.18 -4.68 6.94
CA HIS A 121 -12.76 -3.33 6.55
C HIS A 121 -11.32 -3.04 6.99
N VAL A 122 -10.97 -3.45 8.22
CA VAL A 122 -9.62 -3.31 8.77
C VAL A 122 -8.62 -4.15 7.97
N LEU A 123 -8.96 -5.41 7.68
CA LEU A 123 -8.10 -6.30 6.87
C LEU A 123 -7.91 -5.77 5.45
N TYR A 124 -8.94 -5.16 4.85
CA TYR A 124 -8.81 -4.46 3.58
C TYR A 124 -7.88 -3.24 3.69
N THR A 125 -7.99 -2.45 4.76
CA THR A 125 -7.08 -1.33 5.02
C THR A 125 -5.62 -1.78 5.16
N PHE A 126 -5.37 -2.95 5.78
CA PHE A 126 -4.03 -3.54 5.90
C PHE A 126 -3.51 -4.24 4.65
N THR A 127 -4.35 -4.40 3.63
CA THR A 127 -3.92 -5.01 2.38
C THR A 127 -3.14 -3.99 1.54
N PRO A 128 -1.88 -4.28 1.13
CA PRO A 128 -1.05 -3.33 0.39
C PRO A 128 -1.67 -2.87 -0.92
N VAL A 129 -1.24 -1.70 -1.40
CA VAL A 129 -1.73 -1.10 -2.65
C VAL A 129 -1.01 -1.67 -3.87
N GLN A 130 0.24 -2.11 -3.70
CA GLN A 130 1.04 -2.61 -4.81
C GLN A 130 0.41 -3.86 -5.44
N GLU A 131 0.37 -3.88 -6.77
CA GLU A 131 -0.14 -5.02 -7.52
C GLU A 131 0.90 -6.15 -7.54
N PHE A 132 0.76 -7.15 -6.66
CA PHE A 132 1.67 -8.31 -6.61
C PHE A 132 1.52 -9.31 -7.77
N GLY A 133 1.13 -8.85 -8.97
CA GLY A 133 0.78 -9.76 -10.07
C GLY A 133 -0.32 -10.75 -9.67
N VAL A 134 -1.24 -10.31 -8.80
CA VAL A 134 -2.27 -11.17 -8.22
C VAL A 134 -3.26 -11.59 -9.31
N MET A 135 -3.22 -12.88 -9.65
CA MET A 135 -4.26 -13.48 -10.48
C MET A 135 -5.47 -13.79 -9.59
N VAL A 136 -6.58 -13.10 -9.85
CA VAL A 136 -7.82 -13.29 -9.11
C VAL A 136 -8.57 -14.49 -9.68
N ASN A 137 -8.77 -15.52 -8.87
CA ASN A 137 -9.71 -16.58 -9.20
C ASN A 137 -11.13 -16.09 -8.87
N TRP A 138 -11.85 -15.61 -9.88
CA TRP A 138 -13.20 -15.03 -9.72
C TRP A 138 -14.23 -16.03 -9.21
N GLN A 139 -14.07 -17.33 -9.48
CA GLN A 139 -14.95 -18.36 -8.95
C GLN A 139 -14.75 -18.50 -7.43
N VAL A 140 -13.51 -18.50 -6.96
CA VAL A 140 -13.19 -18.49 -5.52
C VAL A 140 -13.70 -17.20 -4.89
N PHE A 141 -13.46 -16.04 -5.51
CA PHE A 141 -13.95 -14.76 -4.99
C PHE A 141 -15.48 -14.77 -4.84
N ARG A 142 -16.21 -15.26 -5.85
CA ARG A 142 -17.66 -15.42 -5.74
C ARG A 142 -18.06 -16.29 -4.54
N ASN A 143 -17.46 -17.47 -4.39
CA ASN A 143 -17.79 -18.38 -3.29
C ASN A 143 -17.53 -17.73 -1.92
N GLU A 144 -16.42 -17.00 -1.79
CA GLU A 144 -16.07 -16.28 -0.56
C GLU A 144 -17.00 -15.11 -0.28
N MET A 145 -17.44 -14.41 -1.32
CA MET A 145 -18.42 -13.33 -1.22
C MET A 145 -19.78 -13.86 -0.74
N GLU A 146 -20.22 -15.02 -1.23
CA GLU A 146 -21.47 -15.66 -0.81
C GLU A 146 -21.43 -16.10 0.67
N GLY A 147 -20.23 -16.37 1.20
CA GLY A 147 -20.02 -16.69 2.62
C GLY A 147 -19.82 -15.48 3.53
N LEU A 148 -19.88 -14.23 3.01
CA LEU A 148 -19.75 -13.04 3.85
C LEU A 148 -21.01 -12.80 4.68
N ASP A 149 -20.80 -12.35 5.91
CA ASP A 149 -21.85 -11.85 6.77
C ASP A 149 -22.33 -10.46 6.33
N GLU A 150 -23.39 -9.96 6.98
CA GLU A 150 -23.92 -8.62 6.68
C GLU A 150 -22.88 -7.52 6.84
N SER A 151 -21.94 -7.68 7.78
CA SER A 151 -20.81 -6.75 7.96
C SER A 151 -19.89 -6.74 6.75
N GLY A 152 -19.42 -7.90 6.30
CA GLY A 152 -18.60 -8.03 5.09
C GLY A 152 -19.29 -7.53 3.82
N LEU A 153 -20.60 -7.78 3.68
CA LEU A 153 -21.38 -7.26 2.55
C LEU A 153 -21.51 -5.72 2.58
N ARG A 154 -21.58 -5.09 3.75
CA ARG A 154 -21.51 -3.63 3.86
C ARG A 154 -20.15 -3.09 3.43
N VAL A 155 -19.05 -3.75 3.78
CA VAL A 155 -17.71 -3.36 3.34
C VAL A 155 -17.62 -3.40 1.81
N LEU A 156 -18.08 -4.48 1.16
CA LEU A 156 -18.14 -4.56 -0.31
C LEU A 156 -18.87 -3.37 -0.94
N ARG A 157 -20.04 -3.00 -0.40
CA ARG A 157 -20.83 -1.87 -0.89
C ARG A 157 -20.10 -0.53 -0.72
N LEU A 158 -19.45 -0.30 0.42
CA LEU A 158 -18.69 0.92 0.68
C LEU A 158 -17.46 1.06 -0.22
N LEU A 159 -16.84 -0.06 -0.59
CA LEU A 159 -15.75 -0.09 -1.56
C LEU A 159 -16.22 0.03 -3.02
N GLY A 160 -17.53 0.06 -3.26
CA GLY A 160 -18.10 0.12 -4.61
C GLY A 160 -18.03 -1.21 -5.37
N ILE A 161 -17.70 -2.31 -4.70
CA ILE A 161 -17.65 -3.65 -5.28
C ILE A 161 -19.08 -4.22 -5.28
N LYS A 162 -19.68 -4.28 -6.46
CA LYS A 162 -21.05 -4.80 -6.62
C LYS A 162 -21.01 -6.33 -6.71
N PRO A 163 -21.83 -7.07 -5.94
CA PRO A 163 -21.91 -8.53 -6.05
C PRO A 163 -22.22 -9.02 -7.48
N THR A 164 -23.06 -8.28 -8.20
CA THR A 164 -23.38 -8.57 -9.60
C THR A 164 -22.19 -8.48 -10.55
N THR A 165 -21.20 -7.63 -10.25
CA THR A 165 -19.95 -7.55 -11.01
C THR A 165 -19.12 -8.81 -10.79
N ILE A 166 -18.97 -9.25 -9.53
CA ILE A 166 -18.23 -10.48 -9.20
C ILE A 166 -18.89 -11.70 -9.86
N LEU A 167 -20.22 -11.79 -9.86
CA LEU A 167 -20.96 -12.87 -10.54
C LEU A 167 -20.65 -12.91 -12.04
N LYS A 168 -20.65 -11.76 -12.72
CA LYS A 168 -20.32 -11.68 -14.15
C LYS A 168 -18.88 -12.08 -14.43
N LEU A 169 -17.94 -11.65 -13.60
CA LEU A 169 -16.52 -12.00 -13.73
C LEU A 169 -16.30 -13.51 -13.50
N ALA A 170 -17.00 -14.11 -12.54
CA ALA A 170 -16.98 -15.56 -12.33
C ALA A 170 -17.57 -16.36 -13.50
N GLN A 171 -18.48 -15.76 -14.28
CA GLN A 171 -19.05 -16.33 -15.51
C GLN A 171 -18.16 -16.12 -16.74
N GLY A 172 -16.94 -15.58 -16.58
CA GLY A 172 -15.98 -15.41 -17.67
C GLY A 172 -15.92 -14.00 -18.26
N ALA A 173 -16.60 -13.01 -17.67
CA ALA A 173 -16.36 -11.63 -18.06
C ALA A 173 -14.94 -11.18 -17.68
N THR A 174 -14.36 -10.29 -18.48
CA THR A 174 -13.02 -9.73 -18.22
C THR A 174 -13.13 -8.42 -17.47
N LEU A 175 -12.33 -8.27 -16.42
CA LEU A 175 -12.12 -6.99 -15.77
C LEU A 175 -11.23 -6.12 -16.68
N ARG A 176 -11.76 -4.98 -17.11
CA ARG A 176 -11.02 -4.05 -17.98
C ARG A 176 -10.07 -3.21 -17.14
N GLU A 177 -8.91 -2.89 -17.71
CA GLU A 177 -7.81 -2.17 -17.06
C GLU A 177 -7.12 -1.21 -18.05
N THR A 178 -7.86 -0.70 -19.05
CA THR A 178 -7.27 0.15 -20.10
C THR A 178 -7.20 1.61 -19.64
N THR A 179 -8.23 2.09 -18.93
CA THR A 179 -8.27 3.46 -18.40
C THR A 179 -7.74 3.53 -16.96
N PRO A 180 -7.27 4.69 -16.47
CA PRO A 180 -6.82 4.83 -15.08
C PRO A 180 -7.94 4.54 -14.06
N GLU A 181 -9.19 4.88 -14.38
CA GLU A 181 -10.35 4.58 -13.54
C GLU A 181 -10.63 3.07 -13.49
N GLU A 182 -10.50 2.38 -14.62
CA GLU A 182 -10.64 0.93 -14.70
C GLU A 182 -9.54 0.22 -13.89
N LYS A 183 -8.28 0.69 -13.98
CA LYS A 183 -7.17 0.20 -13.14
C LYS A 183 -7.44 0.40 -11.66
N GLN A 184 -7.99 1.55 -11.28
CA GLN A 184 -8.38 1.85 -9.91
C GLN A 184 -9.45 0.88 -9.40
N VAL A 185 -10.47 0.61 -10.21
CA VAL A 185 -11.50 -0.40 -9.89
C VAL A 185 -10.85 -1.78 -9.73
N ALA A 186 -9.95 -2.17 -10.63
CA ALA A 186 -9.29 -3.46 -10.55
C ALA A 186 -8.41 -3.62 -9.31
N ARG A 187 -7.66 -2.56 -8.96
CA ARG A 187 -6.90 -2.47 -7.71
C ARG A 187 -7.76 -2.73 -6.48
N VAL A 188 -8.95 -2.10 -6.39
CA VAL A 188 -9.88 -2.31 -5.27
C VAL A 188 -10.37 -3.78 -5.20
N HIS A 189 -10.71 -4.39 -6.34
CA HIS A 189 -11.14 -5.80 -6.37
C HIS A 189 -10.02 -6.77 -5.96
N ARG A 190 -8.79 -6.55 -6.46
CA ARG A 190 -7.62 -7.36 -6.10
C ARG A 190 -7.30 -7.24 -4.61
N ARG A 191 -7.33 -6.02 -4.07
CA ARG A 191 -7.10 -5.78 -2.63
C ARG A 191 -8.16 -6.45 -1.78
N PHE A 192 -9.43 -6.39 -2.17
CA PHE A 192 -10.48 -7.10 -1.43
C PHE A 192 -10.30 -8.62 -1.48
N TYR A 193 -9.89 -9.16 -2.63
CA TYR A 193 -9.58 -10.59 -2.77
C TYR A 193 -8.41 -11.03 -1.87
N LEU A 194 -7.36 -10.23 -1.77
CA LEU A 194 -6.26 -10.47 -0.83
C LEU A 194 -6.71 -10.33 0.62
N ALA A 195 -7.62 -9.39 0.93
CA ALA A 195 -8.17 -9.23 2.28
C ALA A 195 -8.97 -10.48 2.72
N LEU A 196 -9.64 -11.17 1.79
CA LEU A 196 -10.30 -12.47 2.07
C LEU A 196 -9.27 -13.56 2.42
N GLN A 197 -8.15 -13.62 1.70
CA GLN A 197 -7.04 -14.53 2.05
C GLN A 197 -6.47 -14.20 3.43
N LEU A 198 -6.31 -12.91 3.73
CA LEU A 198 -5.80 -12.44 5.02
C LEU A 198 -6.77 -12.78 6.16
N ARG A 199 -8.08 -12.64 5.95
CA ARG A 199 -9.13 -13.06 6.88
C ARG A 199 -9.00 -14.53 7.23
N ASP A 200 -8.81 -15.39 6.24
CA ASP A 200 -8.67 -16.83 6.48
C ASP A 200 -7.42 -17.15 7.31
N LEU A 201 -6.31 -16.47 7.07
CA LEU A 201 -5.10 -16.59 7.88
C LEU A 201 -5.30 -16.11 9.32
N CYS A 202 -5.97 -14.97 9.52
CA CYS A 202 -6.29 -14.43 10.84
C CYS A 202 -7.26 -15.33 11.64
N ASN A 203 -8.06 -16.14 10.94
CA ASN A 203 -8.93 -17.16 11.52
C ASN A 203 -8.22 -18.53 11.65
N GLU A 204 -6.89 -18.53 11.72
CA GLU A 204 -6.04 -19.69 12.02
C GLU A 204 -6.12 -20.82 10.97
N ILE A 205 -6.60 -20.52 9.75
CA ILE A 205 -6.58 -21.50 8.66
C ILE A 205 -5.13 -21.68 8.21
N PRO A 206 -4.59 -22.92 8.17
CA PRO A 206 -3.19 -23.14 7.80
C PRO A 206 -2.87 -22.62 6.39
N ILE A 207 -1.69 -22.01 6.22
CA ILE A 207 -1.21 -21.44 4.94
C ILE A 207 -1.42 -22.37 3.74
N HIS A 208 -1.16 -23.67 3.91
CA HIS A 208 -1.32 -24.64 2.83
C HIS A 208 -2.77 -24.89 2.41
N ILE A 209 -3.74 -24.71 3.31
CA ILE A 209 -5.17 -24.80 3.03
C ILE A 209 -5.61 -23.54 2.31
N VAL A 210 -5.19 -22.36 2.78
CA VAL A 210 -5.45 -21.07 2.10
C VAL A 210 -4.88 -21.09 0.68
N ALA A 211 -3.62 -21.51 0.52
CA ALA A 211 -2.98 -21.63 -0.79
C ALA A 211 -3.77 -22.51 -1.77
N ARG A 212 -4.27 -23.66 -1.29
CA ARG A 212 -5.12 -24.55 -2.10
C ARG A 212 -6.49 -23.95 -2.40
N LYS A 213 -7.09 -23.26 -1.43
CA LYS A 213 -8.42 -22.64 -1.54
C LYS A 213 -8.44 -21.53 -2.59
N TYR A 214 -7.41 -20.68 -2.62
CA TYR A 214 -7.29 -19.54 -3.54
C TYR A 214 -6.50 -19.86 -4.81
N ASP A 215 -6.05 -21.11 -4.97
CA ASP A 215 -5.24 -21.57 -6.11
C ASP A 215 -3.97 -20.72 -6.35
N VAL A 216 -3.23 -20.47 -5.26
CA VAL A 216 -2.00 -19.68 -5.27
C VAL A 216 -0.84 -20.42 -4.61
N PRO A 217 0.43 -20.14 -4.99
CA PRO A 217 1.58 -20.76 -4.34
C PRO A 217 1.64 -20.44 -2.84
N ARG A 218 2.05 -21.42 -2.02
CA ARG A 218 2.20 -21.24 -0.56
C ARG A 218 3.10 -20.06 -0.18
N GLY A 219 4.16 -19.83 -0.95
CA GLY A 219 5.06 -18.70 -0.76
C GLY A 219 4.37 -17.35 -0.94
N MET A 220 3.41 -17.26 -1.86
CA MET A 220 2.62 -16.02 -2.06
C MET A 220 1.73 -15.73 -0.86
N VAL A 221 1.08 -16.74 -0.29
CA VAL A 221 0.26 -16.60 0.93
C VAL A 221 1.11 -16.22 2.15
N GLN A 222 2.30 -16.83 2.28
CA GLN A 222 3.23 -16.49 3.36
C GLN A 222 3.74 -15.04 3.23
N ASN A 223 4.11 -14.63 2.01
CA ASN A 223 4.53 -13.26 1.75
C ASN A 223 3.41 -12.27 1.99
N LEU A 224 2.17 -12.59 1.59
CA LEU A 224 1.00 -11.75 1.83
C LEU A 224 0.88 -11.36 3.31
N SER A 225 0.96 -12.33 4.23
CA SER A 225 0.90 -12.06 5.67
C SER A 225 1.99 -11.10 6.13
N GLN A 226 3.25 -11.35 5.74
CA GLN A 226 4.39 -10.50 6.12
C GLN A 226 4.29 -9.08 5.54
N THR A 227 3.87 -8.96 4.28
CA THR A 227 3.73 -7.66 3.63
C THR A 227 2.55 -6.87 4.21
N CYS A 228 1.44 -7.52 4.53
CA CYS A 228 0.32 -6.88 5.23
C CYS A 228 0.73 -6.36 6.62
N GLN A 229 1.57 -7.09 7.37
CA GLN A 229 2.07 -6.64 8.68
C GLN A 229 2.87 -5.34 8.56
N GLY A 230 3.83 -5.28 7.64
CA GLY A 230 4.60 -4.06 7.38
C GLY A 230 3.73 -2.91 6.89
N PHE A 231 2.79 -3.20 5.99
CA PHE A 231 1.87 -2.21 5.45
C PHE A 231 0.89 -1.66 6.50
N ALA A 232 0.42 -2.50 7.44
CA ALA A 232 -0.44 -2.10 8.55
C ALA A 232 0.23 -1.06 9.45
N ALA A 233 1.50 -1.26 9.79
CA ALA A 233 2.29 -0.26 10.52
C ALA A 233 2.37 1.07 9.76
N GLY A 234 2.57 1.00 8.43
CA GLY A 234 2.52 2.16 7.55
C GLY A 234 1.17 2.88 7.58
N MET A 235 0.04 2.16 7.53
CA MET A 235 -1.30 2.76 7.60
C MET A 235 -1.55 3.48 8.93
N ILE A 236 -1.11 2.90 10.05
CA ILE A 236 -1.22 3.53 11.37
C ILE A 236 -0.42 4.84 11.39
N LYS A 237 0.85 4.80 10.94
CA LYS A 237 1.70 6.01 10.84
C LYS A 237 1.14 7.06 9.89
N PHE A 238 0.54 6.63 8.78
CA PHE A 238 -0.15 7.52 7.86
C PHE A 238 -1.30 8.26 8.57
N CYS A 239 -2.17 7.54 9.27
CA CYS A 239 -3.26 8.12 10.05
C CYS A 239 -2.76 9.07 11.15
N GLU A 240 -1.68 8.73 11.86
CA GLU A 240 -1.07 9.60 12.87
C GLU A 240 -0.60 10.93 12.26
N GLN A 241 0.13 10.90 11.14
CA GLN A 241 0.62 12.11 10.46
C GLN A 241 -0.51 12.97 9.88
N MET A 242 -1.59 12.34 9.46
CA MET A 242 -2.81 13.01 9.00
C MET A 242 -3.70 13.54 10.15
N SER A 243 -3.28 13.35 11.41
CA SER A 243 -4.06 13.69 12.61
C SER A 243 -5.40 12.94 12.73
N TRP A 244 -5.49 11.74 12.16
CA TRP A 244 -6.65 10.85 12.21
C TRP A 244 -6.55 9.87 13.39
N GLY A 245 -6.38 10.42 14.61
CA GLY A 245 -6.02 9.64 15.80
C GLY A 245 -6.98 8.49 16.14
N VAL A 246 -8.29 8.68 15.95
CA VAL A 246 -9.30 7.62 16.21
C VAL A 246 -9.12 6.44 15.25
N MET A 247 -8.87 6.72 13.97
CA MET A 247 -8.60 5.68 12.97
C MET A 247 -7.27 4.98 13.26
N ALA A 248 -6.23 5.74 13.62
CA ALA A 248 -4.93 5.17 13.99
C ALA A 248 -5.07 4.19 15.17
N ALA A 249 -5.76 4.59 16.25
CA ALA A 249 -5.98 3.75 17.41
C ALA A 249 -6.82 2.50 17.10
N ALA A 250 -7.85 2.64 16.26
CA ALA A 250 -8.65 1.51 15.80
C ALA A 250 -7.76 0.51 15.02
N LEU A 251 -6.99 0.99 14.05
CA LEU A 251 -6.08 0.15 13.28
C LEU A 251 -5.00 -0.49 14.17
N GLU A 252 -4.38 0.25 15.08
CA GLU A 252 -3.36 -0.27 16.00
C GLU A 252 -3.88 -1.45 16.83
N HIS A 253 -5.12 -1.37 17.34
CA HIS A 253 -5.74 -2.46 18.09
C HIS A 253 -5.84 -3.78 17.27
N PHE A 254 -6.09 -3.69 15.97
CA PHE A 254 -6.17 -4.86 15.09
C PHE A 254 -4.80 -5.31 14.55
N SER A 255 -3.76 -4.47 14.65
CA SER A 255 -2.42 -4.81 14.18
C SER A 255 -1.82 -6.00 14.95
N ASP A 256 -2.04 -6.05 16.26
CA ASP A 256 -1.62 -7.17 17.12
C ASP A 256 -2.16 -8.52 16.60
N ARG A 257 -3.40 -8.54 16.10
CA ARG A 257 -4.04 -9.75 15.54
C ARG A 257 -3.39 -10.18 14.24
N LEU A 258 -3.06 -9.22 13.40
CA LEU A 258 -2.37 -9.45 12.14
C LEU A 258 -0.95 -9.99 12.36
N VAL A 259 -0.23 -9.45 13.36
CA VAL A 259 1.11 -9.91 13.75
C VAL A 259 1.05 -11.33 14.33
N ALA A 260 0.09 -11.59 15.21
CA ALA A 260 -0.11 -12.92 15.78
C ALA A 260 -0.61 -13.94 14.76
N GLY A 261 -1.33 -13.51 13.71
CA GLY A 261 -2.02 -14.41 12.79
C GLY A 261 -3.01 -15.32 13.52
N ALA A 262 -3.71 -14.77 14.51
CA ALA A 262 -4.55 -15.52 15.44
C ALA A 262 -5.80 -14.72 15.84
N ARG A 263 -6.84 -15.43 16.33
CA ARG A 263 -8.04 -14.79 16.88
C ARG A 263 -7.72 -13.96 18.12
N ALA A 264 -8.60 -13.00 18.43
CA ALA A 264 -8.44 -12.04 19.52
C ALA A 264 -8.16 -12.73 20.88
N ASP A 265 -8.80 -13.88 21.11
CA ASP A 265 -8.71 -14.63 22.36
C ASP A 265 -7.33 -15.28 22.57
N LEU A 266 -6.54 -15.45 21.49
CA LEU A 266 -5.20 -16.05 21.50
C LEU A 266 -4.07 -15.01 21.50
N LEU A 267 -4.39 -13.71 21.42
CA LEU A 267 -3.40 -12.64 21.43
C LEU A 267 -2.51 -12.66 22.67
N ALA A 268 -3.09 -12.99 23.83
CA ALA A 268 -2.34 -13.07 25.08
C ALA A 268 -1.30 -14.21 25.06
N LEU A 269 -1.60 -15.31 24.37
CA LEU A 269 -0.73 -16.48 24.24
C LEU A 269 0.36 -16.27 23.19
N ALA A 270 0.04 -15.58 22.09
CA ALA A 270 1.00 -15.24 21.03
C ALA A 270 2.12 -14.26 21.49
N LYS A 271 1.93 -13.56 22.62
CA LYS A 271 2.96 -12.69 23.23
C LYS A 271 4.07 -13.47 23.95
N ILE A 272 3.90 -14.77 24.17
CA ILE A 272 4.90 -15.62 24.83
C ILE A 272 5.95 -16.06 23.78
N PRO A 273 7.26 -15.87 24.06
CA PRO A 273 8.30 -16.33 23.15
C PRO A 273 8.13 -17.82 22.82
N PHE A 274 8.24 -18.15 21.53
CA PHE A 274 8.08 -19.51 20.96
C PHE A 274 6.66 -20.06 20.85
N ILE A 275 5.62 -19.31 21.24
CA ILE A 275 4.22 -19.68 20.98
C ILE A 275 3.75 -18.99 19.69
N LYS A 276 3.68 -19.76 18.60
CA LYS A 276 2.99 -19.38 17.34
C LYS A 276 1.50 -19.74 17.44
N SER A 277 0.63 -19.21 16.59
CA SER A 277 -0.82 -19.52 16.58
C SER A 277 -1.15 -21.02 16.56
N ARG A 278 -0.27 -21.86 15.99
CA ARG A 278 -0.43 -23.34 16.01
C ARG A 278 -0.17 -24.00 17.37
N THR A 279 0.41 -23.26 18.30
CA THR A 279 0.89 -23.71 19.63
C THR A 279 0.26 -22.91 20.78
N ALA A 280 -0.52 -21.86 20.46
CA ALA A 280 -1.42 -21.16 21.37
C ALA A 280 -2.73 -21.94 21.45
#